data_AF-A0AAJ6XEI5-F1
#
_entry.id   AF-A0AAJ6XEI5-F1
#
_cell.length_a   1.000
_cell.length_b   1.000
_cell.length_c   1.000
_cell.angle_alpha   90.00
_cell.angle_beta   90.00
_cell.angle_gamma   90.00
#
_symmetry.space_group_name_H-M   'P 1'
#
loop_
_entity.id
_entity.type
_entity.pdbx_description
1 polymer ?
#
loop_
_entity_poly.entity_id
_entity_poly.type
_entity_poly.pdbx_seq_one_letter_code
_entity_poly.pdbx_strand_id
1 'polypeptide(L)'
;MASTLKVVLLLLFSSFTISPISCYKGAQHPLDPLSPKELTLVQTIVKKSYNPSSNNSISFHYVGLDEPEKPTVLSWLSKPSTKTLPRRALVFTRVNEQTHEIIVDLSKRIIVYDEVYKGLGYPLLTADEQIAAIQLPLKYGPFIESTKRRDLNVSYVVCSTFTVGWFGGVERTKRVVKVQCFYNKGTVNLYLRPIEGIRIVVDLDKMKIVEYSDAFKIPVPKAEGTDYRFSKQHPPFGPRINGAAIMQTNGPGFEIDGHTI
;
A
#
# COMPACT_ATOMS: atom_id res chain seq x y z
N MET A 1 -57.33 -25.64 -36.77
CA MET A 1 -57.66 -24.63 -35.74
C MET A 1 -57.14 -25.12 -34.40
N ALA A 2 -56.40 -24.24 -33.71
CA ALA A 2 -55.89 -24.33 -32.33
C ALA A 2 -54.93 -25.49 -31.96
N SER A 3 -53.67 -25.13 -31.68
CA SER A 3 -52.89 -25.73 -30.59
C SER A 3 -51.97 -24.64 -30.04
N THR A 4 -52.35 -24.11 -28.87
CA THR A 4 -51.62 -23.05 -28.14
C THR A 4 -50.54 -23.68 -27.28
N LEU A 5 -49.27 -23.43 -27.64
CA LEU A 5 -48.11 -23.81 -26.84
C LEU A 5 -47.98 -22.84 -25.65
N LYS A 6 -48.29 -23.29 -24.43
CA LYS A 6 -48.11 -22.51 -23.21
C LYS A 6 -46.63 -22.55 -22.80
N VAL A 7 -45.94 -21.43 -22.92
CA VAL A 7 -44.60 -21.21 -22.37
C VAL A 7 -44.76 -20.96 -20.87
N VAL A 8 -44.27 -21.88 -20.04
CA VAL A 8 -44.19 -21.73 -18.59
C VAL A 8 -42.86 -21.08 -18.24
N LEU A 9 -42.89 -19.82 -17.81
CA LEU A 9 -41.74 -19.07 -17.33
C LEU A 9 -41.49 -19.43 -15.86
N LEU A 10 -40.48 -20.26 -15.59
CA LEU A 10 -40.05 -20.61 -14.23
C LEU A 10 -39.12 -19.51 -13.69
N LEU A 11 -39.65 -18.63 -12.83
CA LEU A 11 -38.89 -17.63 -12.09
C LEU A 11 -38.18 -18.29 -10.90
N LEU A 12 -36.86 -18.48 -11.01
CA LEU A 12 -35.99 -18.85 -9.90
C LEU A 12 -35.76 -17.61 -9.02
N PHE A 13 -36.48 -17.52 -7.90
CA PHE A 13 -36.17 -16.57 -6.84
C PHE A 13 -34.88 -17.01 -6.15
N SER A 14 -33.75 -16.37 -6.48
CA SER A 14 -32.54 -16.47 -5.66
C SER A 14 -32.75 -15.65 -4.39
N SER A 15 -33.11 -16.31 -3.29
CA SER A 15 -33.04 -15.73 -1.96
C SER A 15 -31.58 -15.51 -1.59
N PHE A 16 -31.03 -14.33 -1.92
CA PHE A 16 -29.84 -13.83 -1.26
C PHE A 16 -30.21 -13.58 0.20
N THR A 17 -29.89 -14.55 1.06
CA THR A 17 -29.84 -14.33 2.50
C THR A 17 -28.71 -13.35 2.74
N ILE A 18 -29.05 -12.07 2.86
CA ILE A 18 -28.16 -11.06 3.42
C ILE A 18 -27.94 -11.50 4.86
N SER A 19 -26.82 -12.19 5.10
CA SER A 19 -26.36 -12.45 6.46
C SER A 19 -26.23 -11.08 7.12
N PRO A 20 -26.98 -10.78 8.19
CA PRO A 20 -26.80 -9.53 8.90
C PRO A 20 -25.35 -9.54 9.38
N ILE A 21 -24.58 -8.55 8.94
CA ILE A 21 -23.29 -8.23 9.56
C ILE A 21 -23.60 -8.15 11.05
N SER A 22 -23.06 -9.09 11.82
CA SER A 22 -23.29 -9.14 13.26
C SER A 22 -22.87 -7.79 13.82
N CYS A 23 -23.85 -6.95 14.16
CA CYS A 23 -23.58 -5.70 14.84
C CYS A 23 -23.01 -6.09 16.20
N TYR A 24 -21.69 -5.90 16.34
CA TYR A 24 -20.95 -6.08 17.57
C TYR A 24 -21.73 -5.47 18.74
N LYS A 25 -22.07 -6.32 19.73
CA LYS A 25 -22.76 -5.90 20.96
C LYS A 25 -21.81 -5.43 22.06
N GLY A 26 -20.49 -5.51 21.84
CA GLY A 26 -19.45 -5.01 22.74
C GLY A 26 -19.11 -3.54 22.50
N ALA A 27 -18.67 -2.85 23.54
CA ALA A 27 -18.06 -1.52 23.38
C ALA A 27 -16.77 -1.65 22.56
N GLN A 28 -16.56 -0.72 21.63
CA GLN A 28 -15.34 -0.67 20.80
C GLN A 28 -14.10 -0.69 21.69
N HIS A 29 -13.17 -1.62 21.43
CA HIS A 29 -11.96 -1.72 22.22
C HIS A 29 -11.08 -0.49 21.94
N PRO A 30 -10.46 0.14 22.97
CA PRO A 30 -9.68 1.36 22.75
C PRO A 30 -8.53 1.21 21.75
N LEU A 31 -8.00 0.00 21.60
CA LEU A 31 -6.92 -0.36 20.67
C LEU A 31 -7.39 -0.97 19.35
N ASP A 32 -8.70 -0.98 19.07
CA ASP A 32 -9.19 -1.41 17.75
C ASP A 32 -8.53 -0.59 16.63
N PRO A 33 -8.29 -1.14 15.42
CA PRO A 33 -7.87 -0.33 14.30
C PRO A 33 -8.88 0.79 14.00
N LEU A 34 -8.42 1.83 13.29
CA LEU A 34 -9.31 2.86 12.78
C LEU A 34 -10.26 2.22 11.75
N SER A 35 -11.57 2.44 11.94
CA SER A 35 -12.59 2.00 11.01
C SER A 35 -12.57 2.82 9.71
N PRO A 36 -13.16 2.32 8.61
CA PRO A 36 -13.27 3.09 7.37
C PRO A 36 -13.97 4.45 7.53
N LYS A 37 -14.96 4.54 8.44
CA LYS A 37 -15.65 5.79 8.76
C LYS A 37 -14.71 6.79 9.46
N GLU A 38 -13.89 6.32 10.38
CA GLU A 38 -12.90 7.14 11.07
C GLU A 38 -11.81 7.62 10.11
N LEU A 39 -11.28 6.76 9.23
CA LEU A 39 -10.32 7.16 8.19
C LEU A 39 -10.89 8.23 7.26
N THR A 40 -12.16 8.10 6.86
CA THR A 40 -12.87 9.10 6.03
C THR A 40 -13.03 10.43 6.78
N LEU A 41 -13.33 10.37 8.08
CA LEU A 41 -13.44 11.54 8.95
C LEU A 41 -12.09 12.24 9.11
N VAL A 42 -11.00 11.50 9.35
CA VAL A 42 -9.63 12.02 9.39
C VAL A 42 -9.30 12.76 8.09
N GLN A 43 -9.51 12.10 6.95
CA GLN A 43 -9.26 12.70 5.64
C GLN A 43 -10.02 14.02 5.47
N THR A 44 -11.30 14.04 5.87
CA THR A 44 -12.16 15.23 5.78
C THR A 44 -11.64 16.38 6.65
N ILE A 45 -11.31 16.09 7.91
CA ILE A 45 -10.81 17.10 8.88
C ILE A 45 -9.48 17.68 8.39
N VAL A 46 -8.53 16.83 8.02
CA VAL A 46 -7.20 17.27 7.58
C VAL A 46 -7.31 18.06 6.28
N LYS A 47 -7.99 17.56 5.24
CA LYS A 47 -8.15 18.30 3.97
C LYS A 47 -8.84 19.66 4.16
N LYS A 48 -9.81 19.75 5.07
CA LYS A 48 -10.48 21.02 5.39
C LYS A 48 -9.51 22.03 6.02
N SER A 49 -8.58 21.59 6.87
CA SER A 49 -7.60 22.46 7.53
C SER A 49 -6.59 23.07 6.56
N TYR A 50 -6.21 22.35 5.50
CA TYR A 50 -5.23 22.81 4.50
C TYR A 50 -5.84 23.46 3.24
N ASN A 51 -7.17 23.68 3.26
CA ASN A 51 -8.02 24.48 2.36
C ASN A 51 -8.01 24.13 0.84
N PRO A 52 -9.19 23.94 0.18
CA PRO A 52 -9.33 23.48 -1.21
C PRO A 52 -9.10 24.54 -2.31
N SER A 53 -8.72 25.78 -1.97
CA SER A 53 -8.55 26.89 -2.95
C SER A 53 -7.12 27.07 -3.46
N SER A 54 -6.17 26.29 -2.92
CA SER A 54 -4.77 26.31 -3.33
C SER A 54 -4.44 25.01 -4.03
N ASN A 55 -3.59 25.05 -5.07
CA ASN A 55 -3.03 23.88 -5.74
C ASN A 55 -2.11 23.03 -4.81
N ASN A 56 -2.33 23.07 -3.49
CA ASN A 56 -1.53 22.37 -2.51
C ASN A 56 -1.81 20.87 -2.64
N SER A 57 -0.83 20.15 -3.17
CA SER A 57 -0.84 18.69 -3.17
C SER A 57 -0.69 18.21 -1.73
N ILE A 58 -1.74 17.61 -1.18
CA ILE A 58 -1.72 16.90 0.10
C ILE A 58 -1.59 15.41 -0.14
N SER A 59 -0.57 14.78 0.45
CA SER A 59 -0.39 13.33 0.46
C SER A 59 -0.40 12.79 1.88
N PHE A 60 -1.16 11.73 2.12
CA PHE A 60 -1.17 11.03 3.40
C PHE A 60 -0.15 9.89 3.32
N HIS A 61 0.87 9.94 4.19
CA HIS A 61 1.92 8.92 4.24
C HIS A 61 1.71 7.92 5.38
N TYR A 62 0.98 8.32 6.42
CA TYR A 62 0.53 7.46 7.50
C TYR A 62 -0.76 7.99 8.10
N VAL A 63 -1.69 7.09 8.40
CA VAL A 63 -2.89 7.35 9.21
C VAL A 63 -3.10 6.13 10.09
N GLY A 64 -2.99 6.31 11.40
CA GLY A 64 -3.13 5.24 12.37
C GLY A 64 -3.74 5.74 13.67
N LEU A 65 -4.05 4.79 14.56
CA LEU A 65 -4.54 5.11 15.89
C LEU A 65 -3.44 5.83 16.67
N ASP A 66 -3.77 6.99 17.24
CA ASP A 66 -2.96 7.59 18.31
C ASP A 66 -3.31 6.82 19.59
N GLU A 67 -2.44 5.88 19.96
CA GLU A 67 -2.72 4.91 21.03
C GLU A 67 -2.97 5.63 22.36
N PRO A 68 -4.03 5.29 23.11
CA PRO A 68 -4.26 5.87 24.42
C PRO A 68 -3.12 5.54 25.38
N GLU A 69 -2.88 6.44 26.32
CA GLU A 69 -1.90 6.25 27.39
C GLU A 69 -2.08 4.90 28.10
N LYS A 70 -0.98 4.17 28.29
CA LYS A 70 -0.98 2.83 28.89
C LYS A 70 -1.77 2.74 30.21
N PRO A 71 -1.62 3.67 31.18
CA PRO A 71 -2.42 3.63 32.41
C PRO A 71 -3.92 3.76 32.16
N THR A 72 -4.33 4.51 31.14
CA THR A 72 -5.75 4.67 30.77
C THR A 72 -6.33 3.37 30.21
N VAL A 73 -5.56 2.66 29.37
CA VAL A 73 -5.96 1.35 28.84
C VAL A 73 -6.07 0.32 29.98
N LEU A 74 -5.08 0.25 30.87
CA LEU A 74 -5.10 -0.65 32.03
C LEU A 74 -6.28 -0.36 32.96
N SER A 75 -6.59 0.92 33.20
CA SER A 75 -7.76 1.30 34.00
C SER A 75 -9.06 0.88 33.33
N TRP A 76 -9.19 1.05 32.01
CA TRP A 76 -10.37 0.62 31.26
C TRP A 76 -10.54 -0.90 31.31
N LEU A 77 -9.45 -1.67 31.17
CA LEU A 77 -9.48 -3.13 31.29
C LEU A 77 -9.91 -3.62 32.67
N SER A 78 -9.48 -2.94 33.74
CA SER A 78 -9.84 -3.32 35.11
C SER A 78 -11.31 -3.14 35.44
N LYS A 79 -11.98 -2.21 34.76
CA LYS A 79 -13.41 -1.90 34.90
C LYS A 79 -13.95 -1.51 33.53
N PRO A 80 -14.23 -2.48 32.64
CA PRO A 80 -14.71 -2.20 31.29
C PRO A 80 -15.98 -1.36 31.38
N SER A 81 -15.85 -0.09 31.03
CA SER A 81 -16.97 0.86 31.08
C SER A 81 -17.62 0.92 29.71
N THR A 82 -18.92 1.15 29.65
CA THR A 82 -19.62 1.48 28.39
C THR A 82 -19.17 2.81 27.79
N LYS A 83 -18.44 3.63 28.54
CA LYS A 83 -17.89 4.90 28.07
C LYS A 83 -16.61 4.64 27.28
N THR A 84 -16.65 4.99 26.00
CA THR A 84 -15.51 4.89 25.10
C THR A 84 -14.44 5.92 25.47
N LEU A 85 -13.18 5.50 25.45
CA LEU A 85 -12.06 6.43 25.55
C LEU A 85 -12.04 7.34 24.30
N PRO A 86 -11.57 8.61 24.41
CA PRO A 86 -11.42 9.47 23.24
C PRO A 86 -10.57 8.76 22.19
N ARG A 87 -11.12 8.60 20.97
CA ARG A 87 -10.36 8.04 19.85
C ARG A 87 -9.64 9.16 19.11
N ARG A 88 -8.35 8.98 18.95
CA ARG A 88 -7.48 9.92 18.23
C ARG A 88 -6.79 9.20 17.08
N ALA A 89 -6.46 9.95 16.04
CA ALA A 89 -5.67 9.44 14.92
C ALA A 89 -4.38 10.25 14.78
N LEU A 90 -3.25 9.55 14.70
CA LEU A 90 -1.96 10.09 14.32
C LEU A 90 -1.85 10.08 12.80
N VAL A 91 -1.51 11.21 12.22
CA VAL A 91 -1.39 11.40 10.78
C VAL A 91 -0.04 12.01 10.44
N PHE A 92 0.69 11.36 9.53
CA PHE A 92 1.80 11.99 8.83
C PHE A 92 1.37 12.34 7.42
N THR A 93 1.32 13.63 7.12
CA THR A 93 0.98 14.13 5.80
C THR A 93 2.09 14.99 5.24
N ARG A 94 2.14 15.11 3.91
CA ARG A 94 2.97 16.12 3.26
C ARG A 94 2.11 17.13 2.54
N VAL A 95 2.46 18.39 2.78
CA VAL A 95 1.83 19.58 2.21
C VAL A 95 2.97 20.52 1.85
N ASN A 96 3.01 21.00 0.60
CA ASN A 96 4.00 21.98 0.14
C ASN A 96 5.47 21.58 0.47
N GLU A 97 5.83 20.32 0.23
CA GLU A 97 7.17 19.77 0.50
C GLU A 97 7.58 19.80 1.99
N GLN A 98 6.63 19.98 2.90
CA GLN A 98 6.83 19.84 4.34
C GLN A 98 6.15 18.58 4.84
N THR A 99 6.66 18.03 5.94
CA THR A 99 6.04 16.89 6.63
C THR A 99 5.35 17.44 7.87
N HIS A 100 4.06 17.18 7.98
CA HIS A 100 3.25 17.54 9.14
C HIS A 100 2.94 16.30 9.95
N GLU A 101 3.11 16.42 11.26
CA GLU A 101 2.64 15.48 12.26
C GLU A 101 1.38 16.05 12.91
N ILE A 102 0.28 15.33 12.76
CA ILE A 102 -1.05 15.79 13.13
C ILE A 102 -1.70 14.77 14.05
N ILE A 103 -2.33 15.23 15.13
CA ILE A 103 -3.24 14.42 15.94
C ILE A 103 -4.65 14.95 15.77
N VAL A 104 -5.56 14.06 15.34
CA VAL A 104 -6.98 14.35 15.14
C VAL A 104 -7.78 13.71 16.26
N ASP A 105 -8.54 14.49 17.03
CA ASP A 105 -9.53 13.97 17.97
C ASP A 105 -10.85 13.69 17.23
N LEU A 106 -11.19 12.42 17.08
CA LEU A 106 -12.32 11.97 16.26
C LEU A 106 -13.67 12.22 16.94
N SER A 107 -13.70 12.19 18.27
CA SER A 107 -14.88 12.50 19.06
C SER A 107 -15.25 13.97 18.96
N LYS A 108 -14.25 14.86 19.03
CA LYS A 108 -14.41 16.31 18.92
C LYS A 108 -14.40 16.82 17.48
N ARG A 109 -13.93 16.00 16.53
CA ARG A 109 -13.78 16.31 15.10
C ARG A 109 -12.87 17.53 14.84
N ILE A 110 -11.78 17.63 15.59
CA ILE A 110 -10.82 18.73 15.50
C ILE A 110 -9.39 18.19 15.45
N ILE A 111 -8.51 18.98 14.85
CA ILE A 111 -7.06 18.81 15.00
C ILE A 111 -6.67 19.36 16.37
N VAL A 112 -6.01 18.53 17.19
CA VAL A 112 -5.55 18.92 18.54
C VAL A 112 -4.04 19.15 18.61
N TYR A 113 -3.32 18.74 17.57
CA TYR A 113 -1.88 18.95 17.40
C TYR A 113 -1.55 18.98 15.90
N ASP A 114 -0.73 19.93 15.47
CA ASP A 114 -0.22 20.06 14.10
C ASP A 114 1.15 20.75 14.15
N GLU A 115 2.21 20.01 13.85
CA GLU A 115 3.57 20.54 13.82
C GLU A 115 4.31 20.11 12.56
N VAL A 116 5.17 21.00 12.05
CA VAL A 116 6.06 20.68 10.95
C VAL A 116 7.26 19.90 11.49
N TYR A 117 7.46 18.68 11.00
CA TYR A 117 8.62 17.87 11.34
C TYR A 117 9.91 18.47 10.76
N LYS A 118 10.82 18.86 11.68
CA LYS A 118 12.12 19.51 11.38
C LYS A 118 13.32 18.56 11.47
N GLY A 119 13.10 17.29 11.77
CA GLY A 119 14.19 16.31 11.82
C GLY A 119 14.72 15.94 10.42
N LEU A 120 15.67 15.01 10.40
CA LEU A 120 16.39 14.63 9.17
C LEU A 120 15.63 13.65 8.28
N GLY A 121 14.71 12.86 8.85
CA GLY A 121 13.99 11.80 8.15
C GLY A 121 12.83 12.28 7.28
N TYR A 122 12.28 11.33 6.51
CA TYR A 122 11.07 11.52 5.70
C TYR A 122 10.04 10.43 6.05
N PRO A 123 8.74 10.70 5.82
CA PRO A 123 7.70 9.70 6.08
C PRO A 123 7.75 8.57 5.05
N LEU A 124 7.01 7.49 5.35
CA LEU A 124 6.86 6.30 4.49
C LEU A 124 6.54 6.67 3.05
N LEU A 125 7.01 5.88 2.09
CA LEU A 125 6.66 6.13 0.69
C LEU A 125 5.19 5.74 0.42
N THR A 126 4.47 6.54 -0.37
CA THR A 126 3.13 6.16 -0.85
C THR A 126 3.22 5.26 -2.07
N ALA A 127 2.18 4.47 -2.34
CA ALA A 127 2.11 3.70 -3.58
C ALA A 127 2.08 4.64 -4.81
N ASP A 128 1.32 5.73 -4.72
CA ASP A 128 1.12 6.68 -5.82
C ASP A 128 2.42 7.33 -6.28
N GLU A 129 3.27 7.79 -5.36
CA GLU A 129 4.53 8.43 -5.74
C GLU A 129 5.56 7.42 -6.25
N GLN A 130 5.54 6.18 -5.72
CA GLN A 130 6.39 5.11 -6.24
C GLN A 130 5.98 4.74 -7.66
N ILE A 131 4.67 4.61 -7.93
CA ILE A 131 4.13 4.38 -9.27
C ILE A 131 4.54 5.53 -10.20
N ALA A 132 4.37 6.79 -9.78
CA ALA A 132 4.78 7.93 -10.59
C ALA A 132 6.28 7.92 -10.89
N ALA A 133 7.13 7.63 -9.89
CA ALA A 133 8.58 7.59 -10.03
C ALA A 133 9.05 6.49 -11.01
N ILE A 134 8.48 5.29 -10.97
CA ILE A 134 8.88 4.18 -11.85
C ILE A 134 8.48 4.40 -13.32
N GLN A 135 7.55 5.32 -13.59
CA GLN A 135 7.15 5.68 -14.96
C GLN A 135 8.09 6.69 -15.61
N LEU A 136 8.87 7.45 -14.81
CA LEU A 136 9.78 8.47 -15.33
C LEU A 136 10.83 7.91 -16.30
N PRO A 137 11.55 6.80 -16.00
CA PRO A 137 12.54 6.25 -16.93
C PRO A 137 11.95 5.90 -18.29
N LEU A 138 10.72 5.38 -18.33
CA LEU A 138 10.06 4.93 -19.56
C LEU A 138 9.76 6.07 -20.56
N LYS A 139 9.80 7.31 -20.09
CA LYS A 139 9.62 8.53 -20.90
C LYS A 139 10.92 9.36 -21.00
N TYR A 140 12.00 8.90 -20.37
CA TYR A 140 13.24 9.65 -20.29
C TYR A 140 14.15 9.28 -21.47
N GLY A 141 14.36 10.24 -22.39
CA GLY A 141 15.15 10.06 -23.62
C GLY A 141 16.47 9.30 -23.42
N PRO A 142 17.34 9.73 -22.48
CA PRO A 142 18.59 9.03 -22.20
C PRO A 142 18.41 7.57 -21.77
N PHE A 143 17.37 7.26 -21.00
CA PHE A 143 17.09 5.87 -20.61
C PHE A 143 16.61 5.03 -21.80
N ILE A 144 15.72 5.58 -22.62
CA ILE A 144 15.22 4.91 -23.83
C ILE A 144 16.38 4.61 -24.80
N GLU A 145 17.34 5.52 -24.94
CA GLU A 145 18.55 5.27 -25.72
C GLU A 145 19.40 4.16 -25.11
N SER A 146 19.60 4.16 -23.80
CA SER A 146 20.35 3.13 -23.09
C SER A 146 19.71 1.74 -23.17
N THR A 147 18.37 1.63 -23.21
CA THR A 147 17.68 0.37 -23.46
C THR A 147 17.84 -0.09 -24.91
N LYS A 148 17.76 0.83 -25.87
CA LYS A 148 17.99 0.53 -27.30
C LYS A 148 19.42 0.05 -27.55
N ARG A 149 20.42 0.68 -26.94
CA ARG A 149 21.83 0.22 -27.01
C ARG A 149 22.05 -1.17 -26.42
N ARG A 150 21.11 -1.67 -25.61
CA ARG A 150 21.08 -3.03 -25.04
C ARG A 150 20.20 -3.99 -25.82
N ASP A 151 19.66 -3.58 -26.96
CA ASP A 151 18.74 -4.36 -27.79
C ASP A 151 17.46 -4.78 -27.05
N LEU A 152 17.04 -3.96 -26.07
CA LEU A 152 15.84 -4.18 -25.26
C LEU A 152 14.69 -3.31 -25.77
N ASN A 153 13.50 -3.90 -25.83
CA ASN A 153 12.28 -3.15 -26.08
C ASN A 153 11.74 -2.56 -24.77
N VAL A 154 11.62 -1.23 -24.72
CA VAL A 154 11.14 -0.48 -23.54
C VAL A 154 9.75 -0.92 -23.06
N SER A 155 8.91 -1.49 -23.93
CA SER A 155 7.57 -1.99 -23.55
C SER A 155 7.60 -3.19 -22.59
N TYR A 156 8.75 -3.86 -22.46
CA TYR A 156 8.97 -4.95 -21.50
C TYR A 156 9.84 -4.52 -20.31
N VAL A 157 10.07 -3.22 -20.15
CA VAL A 157 10.83 -2.68 -19.03
C VAL A 157 9.88 -2.31 -17.90
N VAL A 158 10.16 -2.82 -16.71
CA VAL A 158 9.46 -2.48 -15.47
C VAL A 158 10.50 -1.98 -14.49
N CYS A 159 10.21 -0.90 -13.79
CA CYS A 159 11.12 -0.35 -12.79
C CYS A 159 10.52 -0.47 -11.38
N SER A 160 11.39 -0.39 -10.38
CA SER A 160 11.04 -0.37 -8.96
C SER A 160 11.87 0.69 -8.24
N THR A 161 11.30 1.24 -7.17
CA THR A 161 11.95 2.23 -6.31
C THR A 161 12.68 1.56 -5.17
N PHE A 162 13.86 2.07 -4.85
CA PHE A 162 14.69 1.65 -3.73
C PHE A 162 15.03 2.88 -2.89
N THR A 163 14.80 2.78 -1.59
CA THR A 163 15.22 3.82 -0.64
C THR A 163 16.74 3.91 -0.62
N VAL A 164 17.27 5.12 -0.45
CA VAL A 164 18.72 5.35 -0.47
C VAL A 164 19.34 5.37 0.92
N GLY A 165 18.54 5.46 1.98
CA GLY A 165 19.07 5.66 3.34
C GLY A 165 19.84 6.97 3.47
N TRP A 166 20.89 6.95 4.29
CA TRP A 166 21.76 8.10 4.54
C TRP A 166 23.21 7.63 4.63
N PHE A 167 24.13 8.35 3.98
CA PHE A 167 25.54 7.96 3.84
C PHE A 167 26.51 9.01 4.45
N GLY A 168 26.05 9.84 5.38
CA GLY A 168 26.85 10.90 6.02
C GLY A 168 26.30 12.32 5.81
N GLY A 169 26.80 13.27 6.60
CA GLY A 169 26.41 14.69 6.56
C GLY A 169 25.33 15.08 7.57
N VAL A 170 25.39 16.30 8.11
CA VAL A 170 24.47 16.78 9.15
C VAL A 170 23.23 17.49 8.60
N GLU A 171 23.18 17.72 7.29
CA GLU A 171 22.10 18.48 6.65
C GLU A 171 20.98 17.57 6.15
N ARG A 172 19.76 18.13 6.10
CA ARG A 172 18.60 17.48 5.53
C ARG A 172 18.81 17.27 4.02
N THR A 173 18.92 16.01 3.61
CA THR A 173 19.07 15.63 2.20
C THR A 173 17.75 15.76 1.46
N LYS A 174 17.76 15.90 0.13
CA LYS A 174 16.54 15.82 -0.68
C LYS A 174 15.84 14.47 -0.51
N ARG A 175 14.52 14.44 -0.71
CA ARG A 175 13.75 13.19 -0.69
C ARG A 175 13.85 12.46 -2.03
N VAL A 176 14.85 11.58 -2.11
CA VAL A 176 15.17 10.86 -3.34
C VAL A 176 15.03 9.35 -3.18
N VAL A 177 14.74 8.68 -4.30
CA VAL A 177 14.79 7.23 -4.44
C VAL A 177 15.70 6.86 -5.60
N LYS A 178 16.36 5.70 -5.49
CA LYS A 178 16.97 5.05 -6.65
C LYS A 178 15.88 4.32 -7.42
N VAL A 179 15.93 4.38 -8.74
CA VAL A 179 15.04 3.60 -9.61
C VAL A 179 15.87 2.58 -10.35
N GLN A 180 15.58 1.30 -10.12
CA GLN A 180 16.21 0.18 -10.83
C GLN A 180 15.18 -0.42 -11.78
N CYS A 181 15.60 -0.71 -13.00
CA CYS A 181 14.75 -1.28 -14.02
C CYS A 181 15.13 -2.72 -14.33
N PHE A 182 14.13 -3.49 -14.76
CA PHE A 182 14.15 -4.92 -14.98
C PHE A 182 13.46 -5.23 -16.31
N TYR A 183 13.77 -6.38 -16.89
CA TYR A 183 13.21 -6.81 -18.16
C TYR A 183 12.29 -8.02 -18.00
N ASN A 184 11.00 -7.84 -18.27
CA ASN A 184 9.95 -8.84 -18.01
C ASN A 184 9.56 -9.68 -19.25
N LYS A 185 10.25 -9.53 -20.39
CA LYS A 185 9.91 -10.32 -21.59
C LYS A 185 10.19 -11.81 -21.35
N GLY A 186 9.15 -12.63 -21.33
CA GLY A 186 9.25 -14.08 -21.21
C GLY A 186 9.14 -14.64 -19.79
N THR A 187 9.10 -13.80 -18.75
CA THR A 187 8.91 -14.23 -17.35
C THR A 187 8.35 -13.09 -16.51
N VAL A 188 7.53 -13.41 -15.50
CA VAL A 188 7.09 -12.43 -14.50
C VAL A 188 8.11 -12.22 -13.38
N ASN A 189 9.14 -13.07 -13.29
CA ASN A 189 10.17 -12.98 -12.26
C ASN A 189 11.22 -11.92 -12.62
N LEU A 190 10.77 -10.65 -12.65
CA LEU A 190 11.54 -9.51 -13.10
C LEU A 190 12.84 -9.30 -12.29
N TYR A 191 12.84 -9.64 -11.00
CA TYR A 191 13.98 -9.44 -10.11
C TYR A 191 15.20 -10.29 -10.49
N LEU A 192 15.02 -11.40 -11.23
CA LEU A 192 16.12 -12.19 -11.78
C LEU A 192 16.67 -11.63 -13.10
N ARG A 193 16.10 -10.52 -13.60
CA ARG A 193 16.45 -9.93 -14.90
C ARG A 193 16.68 -8.41 -14.81
N PRO A 194 17.62 -7.96 -13.96
CA PRO A 194 17.94 -6.54 -13.85
C PRO A 194 18.58 -6.00 -15.13
N ILE A 195 18.28 -4.73 -15.43
CA ILE A 195 19.00 -3.93 -16.42
C ILE A 195 20.13 -3.22 -15.69
N GLU A 196 21.29 -3.86 -15.67
CA GLU A 196 22.43 -3.41 -14.87
C GLU A 196 23.21 -2.26 -15.50
N GLY A 197 23.94 -1.54 -14.64
CA GLY A 197 24.88 -0.47 -15.01
C GLY A 197 24.26 0.90 -15.27
N ILE A 198 22.95 1.03 -15.04
CA ILE A 198 22.25 2.32 -15.11
C ILE A 198 21.89 2.77 -13.70
N ARG A 199 22.38 3.95 -13.30
CA ARG A 199 21.99 4.63 -12.08
C ARG A 199 20.95 5.69 -12.40
N ILE A 200 19.79 5.62 -11.75
CA ILE A 200 18.72 6.60 -11.86
C ILE A 200 18.35 7.04 -10.44
N VAL A 201 18.34 8.35 -10.20
CA VAL A 201 17.85 8.94 -8.95
C VAL A 201 16.70 9.87 -9.27
N VAL A 202 15.58 9.68 -8.58
CA VAL A 202 14.37 10.49 -8.71
C VAL A 202 14.17 11.29 -7.43
N ASP A 203 13.95 12.59 -7.58
CA ASP A 203 13.44 13.47 -6.53
C ASP A 203 11.92 13.34 -6.48
N LEU A 204 11.40 12.87 -5.34
CA LEU A 204 9.97 12.60 -5.17
C LEU A 204 9.15 13.87 -4.96
N ASP A 205 9.76 14.96 -4.46
CA ASP A 205 9.06 16.21 -4.21
C ASP A 205 8.87 16.98 -5.52
N LYS A 206 9.87 16.91 -6.41
CA LYS A 206 9.78 17.48 -7.77
C LYS A 206 9.29 16.50 -8.83
N MET A 207 9.07 15.23 -8.47
CA MET A 207 8.72 14.12 -9.35
C MET A 207 9.53 14.10 -10.66
N LYS A 208 10.86 14.14 -10.55
CA LYS A 208 11.76 14.19 -11.71
C LYS A 208 13.05 13.41 -11.48
N ILE A 209 13.63 12.92 -12.57
CA ILE A 209 14.98 12.34 -12.57
C ILE A 209 15.99 13.47 -12.33
N VAL A 210 16.78 13.36 -11.28
CA VAL A 210 17.80 14.36 -10.88
C VAL A 210 19.22 13.85 -11.09
N GLU A 211 19.42 12.55 -11.21
CA GLU A 211 20.69 11.93 -11.55
C GLU A 211 20.43 10.79 -12.54
N TYR A 212 21.23 10.75 -13.61
CA TYR A 212 21.22 9.67 -14.57
C TYR A 212 22.66 9.36 -15.00
N SER A 213 23.05 8.10 -14.92
CA SER A 213 24.35 7.63 -15.43
C SER A 213 24.20 6.23 -16.00
N ASP A 214 24.73 5.99 -17.21
CA ASP A 214 24.86 4.66 -17.80
C ASP A 214 26.36 4.33 -17.85
N ALA A 215 26.85 3.59 -16.85
CA ALA A 215 28.27 3.39 -16.62
C ALA A 215 28.83 2.15 -17.35
N PHE A 216 28.06 1.07 -17.44
CA PHE A 216 28.50 -0.18 -18.05
C PHE A 216 27.34 -0.96 -18.66
N LYS A 217 27.61 -1.62 -19.78
CA LYS A 217 26.66 -2.50 -20.46
C LYS A 217 26.87 -3.94 -20.00
N ILE A 218 25.94 -4.47 -19.21
CA ILE A 218 25.89 -5.88 -18.83
C ILE A 218 24.69 -6.54 -19.53
N PRO A 219 24.85 -7.74 -20.14
CA PRO A 219 23.73 -8.48 -20.70
C PRO A 219 22.67 -8.80 -19.66
N VAL A 220 21.40 -8.62 -20.01
CA VAL A 220 20.30 -9.03 -19.14
C VAL A 220 20.27 -10.56 -19.05
N PRO A 221 20.18 -11.16 -17.84
CA PRO A 221 20.02 -12.59 -17.67
C PRO A 221 18.86 -13.16 -18.52
N LYS A 222 18.91 -14.43 -18.89
CA LYS A 222 17.85 -15.02 -19.70
C LYS A 222 16.57 -15.29 -18.89
N ALA A 223 15.45 -15.50 -19.58
CA ALA A 223 14.14 -15.72 -18.93
C ALA A 223 13.88 -17.20 -18.61
N GLU A 224 14.53 -18.12 -19.32
CA GLU A 224 14.24 -19.55 -19.22
C GLU A 224 14.54 -20.06 -17.80
N GLY A 225 13.63 -20.89 -17.27
CA GLY A 225 13.76 -21.46 -15.92
C GLY A 225 13.50 -20.48 -14.76
N THR A 226 13.04 -19.25 -15.02
CA THR A 226 12.84 -18.24 -13.96
C THR A 226 11.37 -17.99 -13.58
N ASP A 227 10.41 -18.34 -14.44
CA ASP A 227 8.99 -18.19 -14.11
C ASP A 227 8.65 -19.13 -12.95
N TYR A 228 7.78 -18.71 -12.04
CA TYR A 228 7.39 -19.50 -10.86
C TYR A 228 5.91 -19.90 -10.91
N ARG A 229 5.14 -19.41 -11.88
CA ARG A 229 3.72 -19.72 -11.99
C ARG A 229 3.57 -21.11 -12.56
N PHE A 230 2.79 -21.95 -11.89
CA PHE A 230 2.53 -23.33 -12.31
C PHE A 230 2.07 -23.44 -13.77
N SER A 231 1.21 -22.52 -14.24
CA SER A 231 0.73 -22.48 -15.63
C SER A 231 1.79 -22.18 -16.69
N LYS A 232 3.02 -21.83 -16.29
CA LYS A 232 4.18 -21.58 -17.14
C LYS A 232 5.31 -22.59 -16.92
N GLN A 233 5.14 -23.54 -16.01
CA GLN A 233 6.12 -24.59 -15.77
C GLN A 233 5.89 -25.78 -16.70
N HIS A 234 6.95 -26.58 -16.85
CA HIS A 234 6.93 -27.81 -17.64
C HIS A 234 7.41 -28.99 -16.78
N PRO A 235 6.98 -30.23 -17.09
CA PRO A 235 7.50 -31.43 -16.43
C PRO A 235 9.04 -31.54 -16.51
N PRO A 236 9.67 -32.29 -15.59
CA PRO A 236 9.05 -33.10 -14.55
C PRO A 236 8.58 -32.27 -13.34
N PHE A 237 7.37 -32.58 -12.86
CA PHE A 237 6.88 -32.08 -11.56
C PHE A 237 7.13 -33.13 -10.49
N GLY A 238 7.50 -32.72 -9.28
CA GLY A 238 7.56 -33.67 -8.17
C GLY A 238 8.35 -33.20 -6.95
N PRO A 239 8.33 -34.03 -5.89
CA PRO A 239 7.59 -35.30 -5.78
C PRO A 239 6.06 -35.09 -5.68
N ARG A 240 5.26 -36.13 -6.00
CA ARG A 240 3.81 -36.10 -5.76
C ARG A 240 3.57 -36.11 -4.25
N ILE A 241 2.78 -35.15 -3.77
CA ILE A 241 2.35 -35.07 -2.37
C ILE A 241 0.91 -35.57 -2.28
N ASN A 242 0.63 -36.48 -1.33
CA ASN A 242 -0.72 -36.94 -1.07
C ASN A 242 -1.50 -35.87 -0.31
N GLY A 243 -2.77 -35.65 -0.67
CA GLY A 243 -3.65 -34.75 0.06
C GLY A 243 -3.96 -35.28 1.46
N ALA A 244 -4.05 -34.38 2.43
CA ALA A 244 -4.53 -34.67 3.78
C ALA A 244 -5.73 -33.76 4.09
N ALA A 245 -6.80 -34.35 4.63
CA ALA A 245 -7.96 -33.61 5.08
C ALA A 245 -7.89 -33.41 6.61
N ILE A 246 -8.15 -32.19 7.07
CA ILE A 246 -8.23 -31.83 8.49
C ILE A 246 -9.66 -31.34 8.76
N MET A 247 -10.30 -31.89 9.78
CA MET A 247 -11.68 -31.55 10.17
C MET A 247 -11.74 -31.28 11.67
N GLN A 248 -12.39 -30.18 12.06
CA GLN A 248 -12.64 -29.82 13.46
C GLN A 248 -14.14 -30.00 13.74
N THR A 249 -14.53 -31.16 14.27
CA THR A 249 -15.95 -31.55 14.46
C THR A 249 -16.73 -30.59 15.35
N ASN A 250 -16.05 -29.96 16.32
CA ASN A 250 -16.64 -29.02 17.27
C ASN A 250 -16.23 -27.56 16.98
N GLY A 251 -15.71 -27.27 15.78
CA GLY A 251 -15.16 -25.96 15.44
C GLY A 251 -13.77 -25.69 16.06
N PRO A 252 -13.24 -24.46 15.89
CA PRO A 252 -11.97 -24.06 16.49
C PRO A 252 -12.07 -23.94 18.02
N GLY A 253 -10.95 -24.15 18.71
CA GLY A 253 -10.86 -24.00 20.17
C GLY A 253 -10.65 -22.56 20.65
N PHE A 254 -10.78 -21.57 19.76
CA PHE A 254 -10.65 -20.15 20.06
C PHE A 254 -11.92 -19.42 19.66
N GLU A 255 -12.21 -18.32 20.35
CA GLU A 255 -13.28 -17.38 20.00
C GLU A 255 -12.66 -16.09 19.51
N ILE A 256 -13.34 -15.37 18.61
CA ILE A 256 -12.91 -14.04 18.18
C ILE A 256 -14.06 -13.07 18.44
N ASP A 257 -13.88 -12.17 19.40
CA ASP A 257 -14.79 -11.05 19.66
C ASP A 257 -14.15 -9.73 19.21
N GLY A 258 -14.53 -9.29 18.01
CA GLY A 258 -13.92 -8.13 17.36
C GLY A 258 -12.46 -8.39 17.01
N HIS A 259 -11.56 -7.73 17.74
CA HIS A 259 -10.11 -7.92 17.64
C HIS A 259 -9.52 -8.64 18.86
N THR A 260 -10.35 -9.21 19.73
CA THR A 260 -9.96 -10.01 20.89
C THR A 260 -10.02 -11.50 20.53
N ILE A 261 -8.97 -12.26 20.89
CA ILE A 261 -8.87 -13.71 20.71
C ILE A 261 -8.76 -14.36 22.10
#